data_AF-A0A537DCS4-F1
#
_entry.id   AF-A0A537DCS4-F1
#
_cell.length_a   1.000
_cell.length_b   1.000
_cell.length_c   1.000
_cell.angle_alpha   90.00
_cell.angle_beta   90.00
_cell.angle_gamma   90.00
#
_symmetry.space_group_name_H-M   'P 1'
#
loop_
_entity.id
_entity.type
_entity.pdbx_description
1 polymer ?
#
loop_
_entity_poly.entity_id
_entity_poly.type
_entity_poly.pdbx_seq_one_letter_code
_entity_poly.pdbx_strand_id
1 'polypeptide(L)'
;MDLVSTLNLLAFGALFAVGLVPLYLSFKLNVKSLRILSLMLGLFATIHGTYHLAFDLNQPTLAMGVLDPISVTFLLAFGLYFSKKGIP
;
A
#
# COMPACT_ATOMS: atom_id res chain seq x y z
N MET A 1 -8.04 -22.41 -10.92
CA MET A 1 -8.26 -21.12 -10.23
C MET A 1 -9.62 -20.60 -10.61
N ASP A 2 -10.39 -20.12 -9.65
CA ASP A 2 -11.64 -19.41 -9.93
C ASP A 2 -11.37 -17.93 -10.26
N LEU A 3 -12.44 -17.21 -10.60
CA LEU A 3 -12.36 -15.78 -10.94
C LEU A 3 -11.84 -14.94 -9.76
N VAL A 4 -12.29 -15.22 -8.54
CA VAL A 4 -11.93 -14.44 -7.35
C VAL A 4 -10.44 -14.57 -7.05
N SER A 5 -9.93 -15.79 -7.10
CA SER A 5 -8.50 -16.10 -6.92
C SER A 5 -7.64 -15.43 -8.00
N THR A 6 -8.09 -15.48 -9.25
CA THR A 6 -7.41 -14.82 -10.37
C THR A 6 -7.33 -13.29 -10.17
N LEU A 7 -8.43 -12.67 -9.75
CA LEU A 7 -8.48 -11.24 -9.48
C LEU A 7 -7.60 -10.84 -8.30
N ASN A 8 -7.57 -11.63 -7.22
CA ASN A 8 -6.69 -11.39 -6.09
C ASN A 8 -5.21 -11.48 -6.48
N LEU A 9 -4.83 -12.49 -7.26
CA LEU A 9 -3.45 -12.63 -7.71
C LEU A 9 -3.02 -11.48 -8.64
N LEU A 10 -3.90 -11.06 -9.55
CA LEU A 10 -3.66 -9.91 -10.41
C LEU A 10 -3.55 -8.61 -9.60
N ALA A 11 -4.45 -8.40 -8.64
CA ALA A 11 -4.42 -7.24 -7.74
C ALA A 11 -3.13 -7.22 -6.91
N PHE A 12 -2.72 -8.36 -6.34
CA PHE A 12 -1.43 -8.51 -5.66
C PHE A 12 -0.28 -8.11 -6.59
N GLY A 13 -0.17 -8.74 -7.75
CA GLY A 13 0.93 -8.48 -8.68
C GLY A 13 1.01 -7.01 -9.10
N ALA A 14 -0.12 -6.42 -9.47
CA ALA A 14 -0.19 -5.02 -9.89
C ALA A 14 0.16 -4.05 -8.76
N LEU A 15 -0.49 -4.16 -7.60
CA LEU A 15 -0.30 -3.22 -6.49
C LEU A 15 1.07 -3.39 -5.84
N PHE A 16 1.55 -4.63 -5.68
CA PHE A 16 2.87 -4.89 -5.12
C PHE A 16 3.95 -4.31 -6.03
N ALA A 17 3.91 -4.62 -7.34
CA ALA A 17 4.88 -4.09 -8.30
C ALA A 17 4.85 -2.56 -8.37
N VAL A 18 3.66 -1.96 -8.48
CA VAL A 18 3.51 -0.49 -8.51
C VAL A 18 3.98 0.14 -7.20
N GLY A 19 3.75 -0.50 -6.05
CA GLY A 19 4.17 -0.01 -4.73
C GLY A 19 5.69 -0.02 -4.50
N LEU A 20 6.43 -0.92 -5.15
CA LEU A 20 7.89 -0.94 -5.08
C LEU A 20 8.53 0.31 -5.70
N VAL A 21 7.92 0.90 -6.73
CA VAL A 21 8.44 2.11 -7.40
C VAL A 21 8.52 3.32 -6.44
N PRO A 22 7.42 3.77 -5.80
CA PRO A 22 7.48 4.87 -4.84
C PRO A 22 8.24 4.50 -3.55
N LEU A 23 8.25 3.23 -3.12
CA LEU A 23 9.16 2.79 -2.05
C LEU A 23 10.61 3.07 -2.42
N TYR A 24 11.04 2.65 -3.61
CA TYR A 24 12.39 2.92 -4.11
C TYR A 24 12.68 4.43 -4.20
N LEU A 25 11.75 5.21 -4.76
CA LEU A 25 11.89 6.66 -4.85
C LEU A 25 12.03 7.33 -3.48
N SER A 26 11.38 6.79 -2.44
CA SER A 26 11.51 7.33 -1.08
C SER A 26 12.96 7.27 -0.54
N PHE A 27 13.82 6.41 -1.07
CA PHE A 27 15.24 6.38 -0.72
C PHE A 27 16.11 7.29 -1.59
N LYS A 28 15.58 7.75 -2.74
CA LYS A 28 16.31 8.57 -3.72
C LYS A 28 15.98 10.06 -3.64
N LEU A 29 14.78 10.41 -3.17
CA LEU A 29 14.30 11.79 -3.15
C LEU A 29 14.95 12.61 -2.03
N ASN A 30 15.42 13.82 -2.35
CA ASN A 30 15.98 14.77 -1.39
C ASN A 30 14.92 15.65 -0.72
N VAL A 31 13.82 15.93 -1.43
CA VAL A 31 12.73 16.76 -0.91
C VAL A 31 11.92 15.96 0.11
N LYS A 32 11.93 16.38 1.38
CA LYS A 32 11.31 15.66 2.50
C LYS A 32 9.82 15.35 2.29
N SER A 33 9.04 16.28 1.73
CA SER A 33 7.62 16.06 1.46
C SER A 33 7.41 14.96 0.41
N LEU A 34 8.12 15.03 -0.72
CA LEU A 34 8.06 13.99 -1.76
C LEU A 34 8.58 12.64 -1.23
N ARG A 35 9.60 12.66 -0.38
CA ARG A 35 10.12 11.45 0.28
C ARG A 35 9.03 10.74 1.09
N ILE A 36 8.35 11.49 1.95
CA ILE A 36 7.28 10.96 2.81
C ILE A 36 6.10 10.51 1.93
N LEU A 37 5.73 11.30 0.92
CA LEU A 37 4.70 10.94 -0.06
C LEU A 37 4.96 9.56 -0.67
N SER A 38 6.16 9.39 -1.25
CA SER A 38 6.54 8.15 -1.93
C SER A 38 6.65 6.97 -0.95
N LEU A 39 7.15 7.20 0.27
CA LEU A 39 7.21 6.17 1.30
C LEU A 39 5.81 5.67 1.67
N MET A 40 4.88 6.58 1.96
CA MET A 40 3.53 6.23 2.40
C MET A 40 2.73 5.55 1.29
N LEU A 41 2.82 6.05 0.06
CA LEU A 41 2.14 5.46 -1.09
C LEU A 41 2.68 4.05 -1.39
N GLY A 42 3.99 3.88 -1.28
CA GLY A 42 4.64 2.59 -1.50
C GLY A 42 4.32 1.57 -0.42
N LEU A 43 4.34 1.96 0.86
CA LEU A 43 3.93 1.09 1.96
C LEU A 43 2.45 0.70 1.86
N PHE A 44 1.57 1.65 1.54
CA PHE A 44 0.16 1.36 1.30
C PHE A 44 -0.02 0.31 0.20
N ALA A 45 0.51 0.58 -1.00
CA ALA A 45 0.30 -0.28 -2.16
C ALA A 45 0.91 -1.68 -1.98
N THR A 46 2.11 -1.78 -1.40
CA THR A 46 2.74 -3.09 -1.16
C THR A 46 2.01 -3.92 -0.11
N ILE A 47 1.56 -3.32 0.99
CA ILE A 47 0.83 -4.02 2.04
C ILE A 47 -0.56 -4.39 1.55
N HIS A 48 -1.27 -3.49 0.86
CA HIS A 48 -2.60 -3.77 0.31
C HIS A 48 -2.55 -4.79 -0.84
N GLY A 49 -1.51 -4.77 -1.66
CA GLY A 49 -1.25 -5.85 -2.61
C GLY A 49 -1.07 -7.18 -1.88
N THR A 50 -0.25 -7.21 -0.82
CA THR A 50 -0.01 -8.42 -0.01
C THR A 50 -1.27 -8.92 0.69
N TYR A 51 -2.21 -8.03 1.04
CA TYR A 51 -3.53 -8.40 1.53
C TYR A 51 -4.27 -9.33 0.56
N HIS A 52 -4.29 -9.01 -0.75
CA HIS A 52 -4.93 -9.86 -1.76
C HIS A 52 -4.27 -11.24 -1.85
N LEU A 53 -2.95 -11.31 -1.71
CA LEU A 53 -2.23 -12.58 -1.68
C LEU A 53 -2.60 -13.39 -0.43
N ALA A 54 -2.60 -12.78 0.75
CA ALA A 54 -2.97 -13.46 2.00
C ALA A 54 -4.43 -13.95 1.96
N PHE A 55 -5.33 -13.18 1.36
CA PHE A 55 -6.73 -13.58 1.18
C PHE A 55 -6.85 -14.79 0.25
N ASP A 56 -6.14 -14.78 -0.89
CA ASP A 56 -6.10 -15.91 -1.84
C ASP A 56 -5.51 -17.19 -1.22
N LEU A 57 -4.51 -17.04 -0.34
CA LEU A 57 -3.90 -18.14 0.41
C LEU A 57 -4.75 -18.63 1.61
N ASN A 58 -6.04 -18.25 1.68
CA ASN A 58 -6.97 -18.60 2.76
C ASN A 58 -6.46 -18.22 4.16
N GLN A 59 -5.80 -17.05 4.28
CA GLN A 59 -5.35 -16.49 5.57
C GLN A 59 -6.17 -15.25 5.99
N PRO A 60 -7.45 -15.42 6.35
CA PRO A 60 -8.37 -14.30 6.59
C PRO A 60 -7.96 -13.42 7.77
N THR A 61 -7.41 -14.01 8.84
CA THR A 61 -6.92 -13.25 10.01
C THR A 61 -5.75 -12.34 9.64
N LEU A 62 -4.81 -12.83 8.84
CA LEU A 62 -3.68 -12.04 8.36
C LEU A 62 -4.15 -10.97 7.37
N ALA A 63 -5.01 -11.35 6.43
CA ALA A 63 -5.55 -10.42 5.43
C ALA A 63 -6.39 -9.31 6.10
N MET A 64 -7.54 -9.65 6.66
CA MET A 64 -8.51 -8.67 7.16
C MET A 64 -8.18 -8.13 8.56
N GLY A 65 -7.52 -8.93 9.40
CA GLY A 65 -7.22 -8.53 10.77
C GLY A 65 -5.93 -7.71 10.91
N VAL A 66 -5.01 -7.80 9.94
CA VAL A 66 -3.68 -7.20 10.04
C VAL A 66 -3.36 -6.37 8.81
N LEU A 67 -3.27 -6.98 7.62
CA LEU A 67 -2.76 -6.31 6.43
C LEU A 67 -3.70 -5.18 5.96
N ASP A 68 -5.01 -5.42 5.94
CA ASP A 68 -5.99 -4.40 5.54
C ASP A 68 -5.97 -3.17 6.49
N PRO A 69 -6.13 -3.32 7.83
CA PRO A 69 -6.02 -2.20 8.76
C PRO A 69 -4.70 -1.44 8.70
N ILE A 70 -3.58 -2.15 8.54
CA ILE A 70 -2.26 -1.52 8.41
C ILE A 70 -2.19 -0.70 7.11
N SER A 71 -2.68 -1.23 6.00
CA SER A 71 -2.69 -0.52 4.72
C SER A 71 -3.53 0.77 4.81
N VAL A 72 -4.71 0.70 5.41
CA VAL A 72 -5.58 1.86 5.65
C VAL A 72 -4.93 2.89 6.58
N THR A 73 -4.16 2.44 7.58
CA THR A 73 -3.41 3.34 8.47
C THR A 73 -2.41 4.19 7.69
N PHE A 74 -1.74 3.66 6.66
CA PHE A 74 -0.87 4.45 5.79
C PHE A 74 -1.65 5.50 4.98
N LEU A 75 -2.86 5.19 4.50
CA LEU A 75 -3.72 6.19 3.84
C LEU A 75 -4.17 7.29 4.80
N LEU A 76 -4.55 6.92 6.03
CA LEU A 76 -4.93 7.89 7.05
C LEU A 76 -3.77 8.82 7.41
N ALA A 77 -2.60 8.25 7.69
CA ALA A 77 -1.42 9.05 8.00
C ALA A 77 -0.97 9.91 6.80
N PHE A 78 -1.17 9.45 5.55
CA PHE A 78 -0.98 10.25 4.34
C PHE A 78 -1.90 11.48 4.36
N GLY A 79 -3.20 11.26 4.58
CA GLY A 79 -4.19 12.34 4.61
C GLY A 79 -3.91 13.34 5.73
N LEU A 80 -3.55 12.86 6.91
CA LEU A 80 -3.18 13.70 8.05
C LEU A 80 -1.91 14.53 7.79
N TYR A 81 -0.89 13.93 7.18
CA TYR A 81 0.37 14.61 6.89
C TYR A 81 0.19 15.74 5.86
N PHE A 82 -0.58 15.48 4.79
CA PHE A 82 -0.75 16.45 3.70
C PHE A 82 -1.92 17.43 3.88
N SER A 83 -2.90 17.13 4.74
CA SER A 83 -4.00 18.07 5.04
C SER A 83 -3.53 19.41 5.61
N LYS A 84 -2.43 19.42 6.38
CA LYS A 84 -1.85 20.64 6.97
C LYS A 84 -0.85 21.35 6.05
N LYS A 85 -0.47 20.73 4.94
CA LYS A 85 0.58 21.22 4.02
C LYS A 85 0.02 21.95 2.79
N GLY A 86 -1.31 21.92 2.59
CA GLY A 86 -2.00 22.51 1.44
C GLY A 86 -2.98 23.65 1.78
N ILE A 87 -3.01 24.11 3.03
CA ILE A 87 -3.75 25.33 3.41
C ILE A 87 -2.76 26.49 3.25
N PRO A 88 -2.97 27.39 2.27
CA PRO A 88 -2.13 28.58 2.09
C PRO A 88 -2.17 29.52 3.30
#